data_AF-A0A1B7KW60-F1
#
_entry.id   AF-A0A1B7KW60-F1
#
_cell.length_a   1.000
_cell.length_b   1.000
_cell.length_c   1.000
_cell.angle_alpha   90.00
_cell.angle_beta   90.00
_cell.angle_gamma   90.00
#
_symmetry.space_group_name_H-M   'P 1'
#
loop_
_entity.id
_entity.type
_entity.pdbx_description
1 polymer ?
#
loop_
_entity_poly.entity_id
_entity_poly.type
_entity_poly.pdbx_seq_one_letter_code
_entity_poly.pdbx_strand_id
1 'polypeptide(L)'
;MEEKNFSATRASKGFTLMEVLASITILSIVAIGMFSFFTNAMKYTTYNQGKTVAINIARGVLAYMERLDFAALKQYVDNEIQRSDKPFVHLDASYCDDLPLFGDNEQACKKILGPTINNVAYDETRIHVFLVPYNDSKTWDKLRESPPEEFPASLKKRISEESIKNPDPKLQNYLLKIYVIVRWGDRVDDSEWLEGVIANETIR
;
A
#
# COMPACT_ATOMS: atom_id res chain seq x y z
N MET A 1 41.41 50.15 68.29
CA MET A 1 41.46 50.06 66.81
C MET A 1 41.16 48.62 66.46
N GLU A 2 39.90 48.21 66.55
CA GLU A 2 38.89 48.15 65.47
C GLU A 2 39.08 46.88 64.61
N GLU A 3 38.44 45.78 65.06
CA GLU A 3 38.28 44.56 64.29
C GLU A 3 37.28 44.80 63.15
N LYS A 4 37.76 44.76 61.90
CA LYS A 4 36.88 44.80 60.72
C LYS A 4 36.34 43.41 60.43
N ASN A 5 35.16 43.13 60.96
CA ASN A 5 34.33 42.00 60.54
C ASN A 5 33.88 42.20 59.09
N PHE A 6 34.53 41.51 58.15
CA PHE A 6 34.09 41.44 56.76
C PHE A 6 32.88 40.50 56.66
N SER A 7 31.69 41.06 56.88
CA SER A 7 30.43 40.37 56.58
C SER A 7 30.25 40.30 55.06
N ALA A 8 30.61 39.16 54.47
CA ALA A 8 30.30 38.86 53.08
C ALA A 8 28.81 38.50 52.97
N THR A 9 27.96 39.51 52.81
CA THR A 9 26.56 39.33 52.41
C THR A 9 26.52 38.80 50.97
N ARG A 10 26.34 37.49 50.80
CA ARG A 10 25.92 36.90 49.52
C ARG A 10 24.51 37.42 49.20
N ALA A 11 24.43 38.49 48.43
CA ALA A 11 23.19 38.92 47.80
C ALA A 11 22.80 37.91 46.72
N SER A 12 21.97 36.92 47.06
CA SER A 12 21.30 36.07 46.07
C SER A 12 20.25 36.91 45.35
N LYS A 13 20.65 37.59 44.27
CA LYS A 13 19.69 38.21 43.35
C LYS A 13 18.85 37.10 42.74
N GLY A 14 17.61 36.97 43.19
CA GLY A 14 16.61 36.11 42.55
C GLY A 14 16.20 36.70 41.19
N PHE A 15 15.62 35.86 40.32
CA PHE A 15 15.08 36.31 39.05
C PHE A 15 13.89 37.26 39.27
N THR A 16 13.78 38.28 38.44
CA THR A 16 12.59 39.12 38.39
C THR A 16 11.43 38.36 37.75
N LEU A 17 10.20 38.72 38.11
CA LEU A 17 9.00 38.13 37.51
C LEU A 17 9.01 38.24 35.97
N MET A 18 9.49 39.37 35.44
CA MET A 18 9.57 39.62 34.01
C MET A 18 10.57 38.70 33.31
N GLU A 19 11.73 38.44 33.91
CA GLU A 19 12.73 37.50 33.37
C GLU A 19 12.22 36.06 33.36
N VAL A 20 11.54 35.63 34.42
CA VAL A 20 10.93 34.30 34.49
C VAL A 20 9.84 34.16 33.43
N LEU A 21 8.97 35.17 33.29
CA LEU A 21 7.89 35.16 32.31
C LEU A 21 8.45 35.13 30.87
N ALA A 22 9.43 35.97 30.56
CA ALA A 22 10.10 35.97 29.26
C ALA A 22 10.79 34.63 28.95
N SER A 23 11.47 34.04 29.94
CA SER A 23 12.15 32.74 29.78
C SER A 23 11.15 31.60 29.51
N ILE A 24 10.03 31.57 30.24
CA ILE A 24 8.95 30.60 30.01
C ILE A 24 8.34 30.81 28.62
N THR A 25 8.08 32.06 28.20
CA THR A 25 7.53 32.34 26.86
C THR A 25 8.45 31.83 25.76
N ILE A 26 9.75 32.11 25.82
CA ILE A 26 10.72 31.63 24.83
C ILE A 26 10.76 30.09 24.83
N LEU A 27 10.81 29.47 26.01
CA LEU A 27 10.80 28.02 26.14
C LEU A 27 9.53 27.41 25.54
N SER A 28 8.35 28.01 25.77
CA SER A 28 7.08 27.55 25.21
C SER A 28 7.07 27.60 23.69
N ILE A 29 7.58 28.69 23.08
CA ILE A 29 7.65 28.81 21.62
C ILE A 29 8.52 27.70 21.04
N VAL A 30 9.70 27.46 21.63
CA VAL A 30 10.61 26.41 21.18
C VAL A 30 9.98 25.02 21.37
N ALA A 31 9.35 24.77 22.52
CA ALA A 31 8.72 23.49 22.83
C ALA A 31 7.58 23.17 21.84
N ILE A 32 6.70 24.14 21.54
CA ILE A 32 5.60 23.95 20.58
C ILE A 32 6.15 23.63 19.18
N GLY A 33 7.18 24.36 18.73
CA GLY A 33 7.84 24.08 17.45
C GLY A 33 8.40 22.65 17.40
N MET A 34 9.08 22.23 18.46
CA MET A 34 9.65 20.88 18.58
C MET A 34 8.59 19.78 18.61
N PHE A 35 7.48 19.97 19.35
CA PHE A 35 6.37 19.02 19.38
C PHE A 35 5.68 18.88 18.01
N SER A 36 5.51 19.99 17.27
CA SER A 36 4.96 19.96 15.92
C SER A 36 5.84 19.15 14.97
N PHE A 37 7.16 19.37 15.02
CA PHE A 37 8.12 18.59 14.25
C PHE A 37 8.04 17.09 14.56
N PHE A 38 8.04 16.71 15.85
CA PHE A 38 7.96 15.31 16.25
C PHE A 38 6.65 14.65 15.84
N THR A 39 5.53 15.35 15.96
CA THR A 39 4.23 14.84 15.52
C THR A 39 4.25 14.52 14.02
N ASN A 40 4.83 15.41 13.22
CA ASN A 40 4.96 15.18 11.79
C ASN A 40 5.92 14.02 11.47
N ALA A 41 7.07 13.95 12.13
CA ALA A 41 8.03 12.86 11.96
C ALA A 41 7.44 11.49 12.31
N MET A 42 6.64 11.41 13.38
CA MET A 42 5.94 10.19 13.77
C MET A 42 4.91 9.78 12.70
N LYS A 43 4.12 10.73 12.17
CA LYS A 43 3.17 10.45 11.09
C LYS A 43 3.86 9.88 9.84
N TYR A 44 4.99 10.46 9.44
CA TYR A 44 5.78 9.94 8.31
C TYR A 44 6.33 8.54 8.59
N THR A 45 6.76 8.26 9.81
CA THR A 45 7.25 6.94 10.20
C THR A 45 6.15 5.88 10.08
N THR A 46 4.97 6.15 10.63
CA THR A 46 3.81 5.26 10.51
C THR A 46 3.37 5.06 9.06
N TYR A 47 3.33 6.14 8.28
CA TYR A 47 3.03 6.08 6.84
C TYR A 47 4.02 5.18 6.09
N ASN A 48 5.32 5.39 6.29
CA ASN A 48 6.36 4.61 5.64
C ASN A 48 6.35 3.14 6.06
N GLN A 49 6.04 2.86 7.33
CA GLN A 49 5.87 1.50 7.81
C GLN A 49 4.70 0.80 7.11
N GLY A 50 3.53 1.45 7.04
CA GLY A 50 2.35 0.92 6.34
C GLY A 50 2.65 0.61 4.87
N LYS A 51 3.26 1.58 4.16
CA LYS A 51 3.73 1.43 2.79
C LYS A 51 4.68 0.25 2.60
N THR A 52 5.65 0.09 3.49
CA THR A 52 6.64 -1.00 3.42
C THR A 52 5.96 -2.37 3.57
N VAL A 53 5.04 -2.48 4.53
CA VAL A 53 4.27 -3.72 4.75
C VAL A 53 3.41 -4.02 3.52
N ALA A 54 2.67 -3.05 2.99
CA ALA A 54 1.82 -3.22 1.82
C ALA A 54 2.61 -3.71 0.59
N ILE A 55 3.77 -3.12 0.32
CA ILE A 55 4.65 -3.56 -0.79
C ILE A 55 5.12 -5.00 -0.57
N ASN A 56 5.49 -5.38 0.67
CA ASN A 56 5.95 -6.73 0.95
C ASN A 56 4.83 -7.77 0.78
N ILE A 57 3.62 -7.46 1.24
CA ILE A 57 2.43 -8.27 1.01
C ILE A 57 2.18 -8.40 -0.50
N ALA A 58 2.13 -7.28 -1.22
CA ALA A 58 1.87 -7.27 -2.65
C ALA A 58 2.87 -8.12 -3.44
N ARG A 59 4.16 -8.12 -3.06
CA ARG A 59 5.19 -8.98 -3.64
C ARG A 59 4.91 -10.46 -3.37
N GLY A 60 4.53 -10.80 -2.14
CA GLY A 60 4.18 -12.17 -1.76
C GLY A 60 2.98 -12.69 -2.54
N VAL A 61 1.94 -11.87 -2.66
CA VAL A 61 0.74 -12.17 -3.45
C VAL A 61 1.09 -12.33 -4.93
N LEU A 62 1.85 -11.40 -5.51
CA LEU A 62 2.27 -11.49 -6.91
C LEU A 62 3.07 -12.78 -7.18
N ALA A 63 4.05 -13.09 -6.33
CA ALA A 63 4.86 -14.30 -6.45
C ALA A 63 4.04 -15.59 -6.25
N TYR A 64 2.97 -15.54 -5.47
CA TYR A 64 2.04 -16.66 -5.33
C TYR A 64 1.20 -16.84 -6.60
N MET A 65 0.63 -15.77 -7.13
CA MET A 65 -0.18 -15.80 -8.35
C MET A 65 0.63 -16.27 -9.57
N GLU A 66 1.90 -15.90 -9.66
CA GLU A 66 2.82 -16.36 -10.72
C GLU A 66 3.08 -17.87 -10.69
N ARG A 67 2.85 -18.55 -9.57
CA ARG A 67 3.05 -20.01 -9.43
C ARG A 67 1.81 -20.83 -9.74
N LEU A 68 0.66 -20.19 -9.90
CA LEU A 68 -0.59 -20.89 -10.22
C LEU A 68 -0.53 -21.41 -11.65
N ASP A 69 -1.28 -22.48 -11.92
CA ASP A 69 -1.37 -23.04 -13.27
C ASP A 69 -1.94 -21.98 -14.24
N PHE A 70 -1.12 -21.57 -15.21
CA PHE A 70 -1.49 -20.52 -16.14
C PHE A 70 -2.71 -20.88 -16.98
N ALA A 71 -2.84 -22.15 -17.41
CA ALA A 71 -3.92 -22.58 -18.28
C ALA A 71 -5.28 -22.49 -17.54
N ALA A 72 -5.34 -22.97 -16.30
CA ALA A 72 -6.50 -22.85 -15.43
C ALA A 72 -6.82 -21.38 -15.12
N LEU A 73 -5.79 -20.57 -14.79
CA LEU A 73 -5.94 -19.14 -14.53
C LEU A 73 -6.51 -18.39 -15.75
N LYS A 74 -5.95 -18.63 -16.93
CA LYS A 74 -6.39 -18.00 -18.17
C LYS A 74 -7.81 -18.39 -18.54
N GLN A 75 -8.13 -19.67 -18.46
CA GLN A 75 -9.48 -20.16 -18.72
C GLN A 75 -10.50 -19.53 -17.76
N TYR A 76 -10.16 -19.43 -16.48
CA TYR A 76 -11.02 -18.76 -15.50
C TYR A 76 -11.22 -17.28 -15.85
N VAL A 77 -10.15 -16.54 -16.14
CA VAL A 77 -10.22 -15.11 -16.51
C VAL A 77 -11.10 -14.90 -17.74
N ASP A 78 -10.90 -15.72 -18.79
CA ASP A 78 -11.68 -15.61 -20.02
C ASP A 78 -13.17 -15.89 -19.79
N ASN A 79 -13.50 -16.89 -18.97
CA ASN A 79 -14.88 -17.23 -18.65
C ASN A 79 -15.58 -16.13 -17.85
N GLU A 80 -14.91 -15.56 -16.84
CA GLU A 80 -15.48 -14.53 -15.98
C GLU A 80 -15.66 -13.20 -16.71
N ILE A 81 -14.75 -12.82 -17.60
CA ILE A 81 -14.90 -11.63 -18.45
C ILE A 81 -16.08 -11.78 -19.40
N GLN A 82 -16.26 -12.97 -20.00
CA GLN A 82 -17.42 -13.25 -20.86
C GLN A 82 -18.75 -13.19 -20.11
N ARG A 83 -18.78 -13.57 -18.82
CA ARG A 83 -20.00 -13.59 -18.00
C ARG A 83 -20.35 -12.22 -17.41
N SER A 84 -19.35 -11.47 -16.96
CA SER A 84 -19.54 -10.26 -16.16
C SER A 84 -19.56 -8.96 -16.98
N ASP A 85 -19.16 -9.01 -18.26
CA ASP A 85 -18.88 -7.85 -19.14
C ASP A 85 -17.90 -6.82 -18.52
N LYS A 86 -17.21 -7.18 -17.43
CA LYS A 86 -16.17 -6.38 -16.81
C LYS A 86 -14.84 -6.64 -17.53
N PRO A 87 -13.98 -5.62 -17.69
CA PRO A 87 -12.69 -5.78 -18.37
C PRO A 87 -11.60 -6.43 -17.49
N PHE A 88 -11.98 -7.01 -16.35
CA PHE A 88 -11.06 -7.58 -15.39
C PHE A 88 -11.75 -8.64 -14.54
N VAL A 89 -10.95 -9.47 -13.91
CA VAL A 89 -11.37 -10.33 -12.80
C VAL A 89 -10.75 -9.80 -11.52
N HIS A 90 -11.58 -9.66 -10.48
CA HIS A 90 -11.16 -9.26 -9.15
C HIS A 90 -11.18 -10.47 -8.23
N LEU A 91 -10.09 -10.64 -7.47
CA LEU A 91 -9.90 -11.68 -6.47
C LEU A 91 -9.45 -11.04 -5.16
N ASP A 92 -9.87 -11.64 -4.05
CA ASP A 92 -9.50 -11.29 -2.68
C ASP A 92 -9.57 -12.56 -1.80
N ALA A 93 -9.44 -12.40 -0.47
CA ALA A 93 -9.42 -13.53 0.45
C ALA A 93 -10.71 -14.39 0.44
N SER A 94 -11.88 -13.82 0.07
CA SER A 94 -13.15 -14.55 0.03
C SER A 94 -13.17 -15.64 -1.05
N TYR A 95 -12.37 -15.45 -2.10
CA TYR A 95 -12.27 -16.34 -3.24
C TYR A 95 -11.38 -17.58 -2.99
N CYS A 96 -10.75 -17.67 -1.82
CA CYS A 96 -9.88 -18.80 -1.49
C CYS A 96 -10.65 -20.13 -1.32
N ASP A 97 -11.93 -20.08 -0.97
CA ASP A 97 -12.75 -21.27 -0.67
C ASP A 97 -13.51 -21.79 -1.89
N ASP A 98 -13.76 -20.91 -2.86
CA ASP A 98 -14.67 -21.16 -3.98
C ASP A 98 -13.97 -21.44 -5.32
N LEU A 99 -12.64 -21.21 -5.40
CA LEU A 99 -11.91 -21.41 -6.66
C LEU A 99 -11.12 -22.74 -6.69
N PRO A 100 -11.43 -23.64 -7.65
CA PRO A 100 -10.57 -24.79 -7.98
C PRO A 100 -9.14 -24.39 -8.36
N LEU A 101 -8.95 -23.10 -8.68
CA LEU A 101 -7.69 -22.47 -9.06
C LEU A 101 -6.62 -22.54 -7.97
N PHE A 102 -7.04 -22.62 -6.70
CA PHE A 102 -6.12 -22.72 -5.56
C PHE A 102 -5.92 -24.16 -5.07
N GLY A 103 -6.65 -25.14 -5.63
CA GLY A 103 -6.51 -26.57 -5.32
C GLY A 103 -6.52 -26.89 -3.82
N ASP A 104 -5.69 -27.85 -3.40
CA ASP A 104 -5.51 -28.22 -1.98
C ASP A 104 -4.81 -27.15 -1.12
N ASN A 105 -4.46 -26.00 -1.72
CA ASN A 105 -3.71 -24.92 -1.08
C ASN A 105 -4.61 -23.78 -0.55
N GLU A 106 -5.87 -24.06 -0.21
CA GLU A 106 -6.81 -23.11 0.41
C GLU A 106 -6.15 -22.35 1.59
N GLN A 107 -5.44 -23.08 2.45
CA GLN A 107 -4.71 -22.48 3.57
C GLN A 107 -3.58 -21.56 3.13
N ALA A 108 -2.91 -21.87 2.02
CA ALA A 108 -1.86 -21.00 1.49
C ALA A 108 -2.49 -19.72 0.90
N CYS A 109 -3.60 -19.85 0.16
CA CYS A 109 -4.37 -18.71 -0.34
C CYS A 109 -4.76 -17.77 0.81
N LYS A 110 -5.40 -18.30 1.86
CA LYS A 110 -5.80 -17.52 3.04
C LYS A 110 -4.62 -16.86 3.75
N LYS A 111 -3.45 -17.51 3.81
CA LYS A 111 -2.25 -16.91 4.40
C LYS A 111 -1.64 -15.79 3.55
N ILE A 112 -1.84 -15.83 2.23
CA ILE A 112 -1.27 -14.88 1.29
C ILE A 112 -2.20 -13.68 1.05
N LEU A 113 -3.51 -13.94 0.87
CA LEU A 113 -4.53 -12.91 0.64
C LEU A 113 -5.21 -12.44 1.93
N GLY A 114 -5.00 -13.14 3.05
CA GLY A 114 -5.59 -12.86 4.35
C GLY A 114 -4.60 -12.78 5.54
N PRO A 115 -3.35 -12.28 5.40
CA PRO A 115 -2.36 -12.37 6.47
C PRO A 115 -2.67 -11.44 7.65
N THR A 116 -2.14 -11.80 8.83
CA THR A 116 -2.03 -10.88 9.96
C THR A 116 -0.57 -10.48 10.14
N ILE A 117 -0.25 -9.20 10.00
CA ILE A 117 1.11 -8.65 10.13
C ILE A 117 1.07 -7.52 11.15
N ASN A 118 1.97 -7.57 12.15
CA ASN A 118 2.02 -6.58 13.24
C ASN A 118 0.66 -6.38 13.93
N ASN A 119 -0.07 -7.48 14.18
CA ASN A 119 -1.41 -7.48 14.79
C ASN A 119 -2.50 -6.77 13.95
N VAL A 120 -2.21 -6.43 12.70
CA VAL A 120 -3.19 -5.92 11.73
C VAL A 120 -3.58 -7.05 10.80
N ALA A 121 -4.87 -7.39 10.77
CA ALA A 121 -5.43 -8.31 9.80
C ALA A 121 -5.61 -7.59 8.44
N TYR A 122 -5.14 -8.22 7.38
CA TYR A 122 -5.38 -7.81 6.00
C TYR A 122 -6.42 -8.76 5.43
N ASP A 123 -7.68 -8.33 5.41
CA ASP A 123 -8.83 -9.11 4.96
C ASP A 123 -9.18 -8.83 3.47
N GLU A 124 -10.32 -9.32 3.02
CA GLU A 124 -10.85 -9.14 1.65
C GLU A 124 -11.01 -7.67 1.22
N THR A 125 -11.05 -6.72 2.17
CA THR A 125 -11.16 -5.29 1.89
C THR A 125 -9.81 -4.59 1.75
N ARG A 126 -8.73 -5.29 2.07
CA ARG A 126 -7.37 -4.72 2.13
C ARG A 126 -6.44 -5.26 1.06
N ILE A 127 -6.70 -6.45 0.54
CA ILE A 127 -5.89 -7.06 -0.53
C ILE A 127 -6.79 -7.33 -1.72
N HIS A 128 -6.52 -6.66 -2.83
CA HIS A 128 -7.25 -6.84 -4.08
C HIS A 128 -6.28 -7.25 -5.17
N VAL A 129 -6.63 -8.31 -5.89
CA VAL A 129 -5.90 -8.80 -7.05
C VAL A 129 -6.78 -8.63 -8.27
N PHE A 130 -6.27 -7.93 -9.28
CA PHE A 130 -6.95 -7.71 -10.54
C PHE A 130 -6.19 -8.37 -11.67
N LEU A 131 -6.88 -9.21 -12.42
CA LEU A 131 -6.36 -9.91 -13.59
C LEU A 131 -7.01 -9.32 -14.84
N VAL A 132 -6.19 -8.96 -15.81
CA VAL A 132 -6.62 -8.33 -17.06
C VAL A 132 -5.97 -9.07 -18.23
N PRO A 133 -6.73 -9.42 -19.29
CA PRO A 133 -6.17 -9.91 -20.54
C PRO A 133 -5.07 -8.99 -21.05
N TYR A 134 -3.90 -9.56 -21.32
CA TYR A 134 -2.80 -8.79 -21.86
C TYR A 134 -3.15 -8.30 -23.27
N ASN A 135 -2.76 -7.09 -23.67
CA ASN A 135 -2.90 -6.55 -25.02
C ASN A 135 -4.31 -6.50 -25.66
N ASP A 136 -5.40 -6.72 -24.94
CA ASP A 136 -6.76 -6.58 -25.49
C ASP A 136 -7.21 -5.13 -25.47
N SER A 137 -7.09 -4.43 -26.60
CA SER A 137 -7.38 -3.00 -26.69
C SER A 137 -8.78 -2.63 -26.21
N LYS A 138 -9.80 -3.44 -26.52
CA LYS A 138 -11.19 -3.16 -26.12
C LYS A 138 -11.34 -3.25 -24.60
N THR A 139 -10.74 -4.27 -24.01
CA THR A 139 -10.73 -4.48 -22.56
C THR A 139 -9.95 -3.36 -21.87
N TRP A 140 -8.80 -2.95 -22.43
CA TRP A 140 -8.01 -1.82 -21.91
C TRP A 140 -8.74 -0.48 -22.00
N ASP A 141 -9.45 -0.22 -23.10
CA ASP A 141 -10.23 1.01 -23.25
C ASP A 141 -11.37 1.07 -22.23
N LYS A 142 -12.13 -0.03 -22.05
CA LYS A 142 -13.15 -0.15 -21.00
C LYS A 142 -12.57 0.06 -19.60
N LEU A 143 -11.40 -0.51 -19.31
CA LEU A 143 -10.74 -0.36 -18.00
C LEU A 143 -10.32 1.10 -17.73
N ARG A 144 -9.89 1.84 -18.77
CA ARG A 144 -9.56 3.27 -18.64
C ARG A 144 -10.80 4.13 -18.46
N GLU A 145 -11.89 3.80 -19.15
CA GLU A 145 -13.15 4.54 -19.06
C GLU A 145 -13.84 4.34 -17.71
N SER A 146 -13.80 3.12 -17.17
CA SER A 146 -14.45 2.76 -15.91
C SER A 146 -13.52 1.92 -15.02
N PRO A 147 -12.50 2.54 -14.39
CA PRO A 147 -11.59 1.83 -13.50
C PRO A 147 -12.30 1.43 -12.19
N PRO A 148 -11.90 0.31 -11.56
CA PRO A 148 -12.42 -0.11 -10.25
C PRO A 148 -12.34 0.97 -9.17
N GLU A 149 -13.24 0.91 -8.19
CA GLU A 149 -13.26 1.85 -7.06
C GLU A 149 -12.03 1.67 -6.17
N GLU A 150 -11.54 0.44 -6.06
CA GLU A 150 -10.37 0.03 -5.28
C GLU A 150 -9.05 0.58 -5.86
N PHE A 151 -9.07 1.07 -7.10
CA PHE A 151 -7.85 1.61 -7.73
C PHE A 151 -7.48 2.97 -7.13
N PRO A 152 -6.29 3.12 -6.54
CA PRO A 152 -5.81 4.42 -6.08
C PRO A 152 -5.56 5.37 -7.24
N ALA A 153 -5.55 6.67 -6.96
CA ALA A 153 -5.32 7.71 -7.97
C ALA A 153 -4.00 7.51 -8.72
N SER A 154 -2.97 7.01 -8.02
CA SER A 154 -1.65 6.70 -8.60
C SER A 154 -1.71 5.61 -9.67
N LEU A 155 -2.52 4.56 -9.45
CA LEU A 155 -2.71 3.48 -10.41
C LEU A 155 -3.58 3.92 -11.60
N LYS A 156 -4.68 4.64 -11.33
CA LYS A 156 -5.55 5.20 -12.39
C LYS A 156 -4.75 6.06 -13.35
N LYS A 157 -3.90 6.94 -12.82
CA LYS A 157 -2.98 7.76 -13.62
C LYS A 157 -2.03 6.88 -14.44
N ARG A 158 -1.39 5.89 -13.83
CA ARG A 158 -0.47 4.99 -14.54
C ARG A 158 -1.15 4.26 -15.70
N ILE A 159 -2.35 3.72 -15.50
CA ILE A 159 -3.10 2.99 -16.52
C ILE A 159 -3.54 3.92 -17.66
N SER A 160 -3.87 5.18 -17.34
CA SER A 160 -4.21 6.19 -18.35
C SER A 160 -3.02 6.57 -19.25
N GLU A 161 -1.79 6.46 -18.74
CA GLU A 161 -0.55 6.77 -19.45
C GLU A 161 0.04 5.54 -20.17
N GLU A 162 -0.45 4.33 -19.87
CA GLU A 162 0.08 3.07 -20.40
C GLU A 162 -0.38 2.83 -21.84
N SER A 163 0.60 2.71 -22.73
CA SER A 163 0.39 2.28 -24.12
C SER A 163 0.67 0.78 -24.28
N ILE A 164 -0.04 0.15 -25.22
CA ILE A 164 0.21 -1.25 -25.61
C ILE A 164 1.63 -1.33 -26.19
N LYS A 165 2.57 -1.89 -25.42
CA LYS A 165 4.00 -1.93 -25.78
C LYS A 165 4.31 -2.86 -26.95
N ASN A 166 3.57 -3.96 -27.07
CA ASN A 166 3.70 -4.91 -28.17
C ASN A 166 2.30 -5.21 -28.72
N PRO A 167 1.97 -4.87 -29.97
CA PRO A 167 0.63 -5.07 -30.50
C PRO A 167 0.35 -6.50 -30.98
N ASP A 168 1.28 -7.45 -30.83
CA ASP A 168 1.06 -8.84 -31.29
C ASP A 168 -0.16 -9.46 -30.57
N PRO A 169 -1.25 -9.77 -31.32
CA PRO A 169 -2.46 -10.32 -30.73
C PRO A 169 -2.27 -11.75 -30.20
N LYS A 170 -1.22 -12.46 -30.62
CA LYS A 170 -0.94 -13.82 -30.11
C LYS A 170 -0.49 -13.82 -28.66
N LEU A 171 0.12 -12.73 -28.20
CA LEU A 171 0.57 -12.61 -26.81
C LEU A 171 -0.58 -12.68 -25.79
N GLN A 172 -1.79 -12.29 -26.20
CA GLN A 172 -2.99 -12.39 -25.38
C GLN A 172 -3.29 -13.84 -24.93
N ASN A 173 -2.84 -14.83 -25.70
CA ASN A 173 -3.05 -16.25 -25.39
C ASN A 173 -2.08 -16.78 -24.33
N TYR A 174 -0.95 -16.08 -24.13
CA TYR A 174 0.15 -16.57 -23.29
C TYR A 174 0.47 -15.65 -22.12
N LEU A 175 -0.13 -14.47 -22.06
CA LEU A 175 0.15 -13.47 -21.04
C LEU A 175 -1.15 -12.98 -20.38
N LEU A 176 -1.08 -12.77 -19.07
CA LEU A 176 -2.08 -12.08 -18.28
C LEU A 176 -1.41 -10.92 -17.53
N LYS A 177 -2.01 -9.75 -17.57
CA LYS A 177 -1.59 -8.63 -16.73
C LYS A 177 -2.22 -8.81 -15.34
N ILE A 178 -1.42 -8.59 -14.30
CA ILE A 178 -1.88 -8.64 -12.92
C ILE A 178 -1.55 -7.32 -12.22
N TYR A 179 -2.51 -6.83 -11.43
CA TYR A 179 -2.32 -5.76 -10.48
C TYR A 179 -2.66 -6.27 -9.09
N VAL A 180 -1.74 -6.11 -8.15
CA VAL A 180 -1.98 -6.41 -6.74
C VAL A 180 -2.01 -5.09 -5.99
N ILE A 181 -3.10 -4.83 -5.29
CA ILE A 181 -3.33 -3.60 -4.52
C ILE A 181 -3.48 -3.99 -3.07
N VAL A 182 -2.72 -3.33 -2.19
CA VAL A 182 -2.76 -3.56 -0.75
C VAL A 182 -2.99 -2.24 -0.03
N ARG A 183 -4.14 -2.12 0.63
CA ARG A 183 -4.48 -0.99 1.52
C ARG A 183 -3.84 -1.19 2.88
N TRP A 184 -3.03 -0.22 3.29
CA TRP A 184 -2.45 -0.15 4.63
C TRP A 184 -3.15 0.88 5.53
N GLY A 185 -3.99 1.76 4.95
CA GLY A 185 -4.83 2.71 5.69
C GLY A 185 -6.31 2.70 5.28
N ASP A 186 -7.06 3.65 5.82
CA ASP A 186 -8.52 3.71 5.70
C ASP A 186 -9.00 4.39 4.41
N ARG A 187 -8.12 5.09 3.70
CA ARG A 187 -8.44 5.69 2.40
C ARG A 187 -7.98 4.76 1.28
N VAL A 188 -8.65 4.82 0.13
CA VAL A 188 -8.23 4.07 -1.07
C VAL A 188 -6.81 4.46 -1.49
N ASP A 189 -6.44 5.74 -1.36
CA ASP A 189 -5.08 6.22 -1.66
C ASP A 189 -4.03 5.82 -0.59
N ASP A 190 -4.45 5.33 0.57
CA ASP A 190 -3.56 4.72 1.56
C ASP A 190 -3.31 3.25 1.18
N SER A 191 -2.92 3.05 -0.09
CA SER A 191 -2.62 1.76 -0.68
C SER A 191 -1.33 1.81 -1.49
N GLU A 192 -0.71 0.66 -1.62
CA GLU A 192 0.39 0.44 -2.56
C GLU A 192 -0.01 -0.65 -3.54
N TRP A 193 0.48 -0.55 -4.75
CA TRP A 193 0.18 -1.50 -5.80
C TRP A 193 1.44 -1.95 -6.51
N LEU A 194 1.40 -3.17 -7.01
CA LEU A 194 2.41 -3.74 -7.89
C LEU A 194 1.75 -4.24 -9.16
N GLU A 195 2.43 -4.04 -10.27
CA GLU A 195 2.06 -4.59 -11.56
C GLU A 195 2.97 -5.76 -11.92
N GLY A 196 2.42 -6.76 -12.61
CA GLY A 196 3.16 -7.90 -13.13
C GLY A 196 2.53 -8.45 -14.40
N VAL A 197 3.21 -9.44 -14.99
CA VAL A 197 2.70 -10.22 -16.11
C VAL A 197 2.93 -11.69 -15.80
N ILE A 198 1.84 -12.46 -15.77
CA ILE A 198 1.90 -13.91 -15.63
C ILE A 198 1.97 -14.48 -17.03
N ALA A 199 2.99 -15.29 -17.29
CA ALA A 199 3.24 -15.90 -18.59
C ALA A 199 3.03 -17.41 -18.54
N ASN A 200 2.57 -17.97 -19.65
CA ASN A 200 2.57 -19.41 -19.86
C ASN A 200 4.02 -19.93 -19.87
N GLU A 201 4.33 -20.96 -19.08
CA GLU A 201 5.70 -21.51 -18.99
C GLU A 201 6.21 -22.06 -20.33
N THR A 202 5.33 -22.38 -21.28
CA THR A 202 5.70 -22.89 -22.61
C THR A 202 6.39 -21.86 -23.51
N ILE A 203 6.33 -20.57 -23.18
CA ILE A 203 6.98 -19.48 -23.95
C ILE A 203 8.23 -18.91 -23.26
N ARG A 204 8.67 -19.51 -22.15
CA ARG A 204 9.82 -19.04 -21.36
C ARG A 204 11.13 -19.71 -21.75
#